data_AF-A0A6M3J0P6-F1
#
_entry.id   AF-A0A6M3J0P6-F1
#
_cell.length_a   1.000
_cell.length_b   1.000
_cell.length_c   1.000
_cell.angle_alpha   90.00
_cell.angle_beta   90.00
_cell.angle_gamma   90.00
#
_symmetry.space_group_name_H-M   'P 1'
#
loop_
_entity.id
_entity.type
_entity.pdbx_description
1 polymer ?
#
loop_
_entity_poly.entity_id
_entity_poly.type
_entity_poly.pdbx_seq_one_letter_code
_entity_poly.pdbx_strand_id
1 'polypeptide(L)' 'MKKAYLARLLKAAEKELRFSISEEDRYMGSVFVNSSGQRKHEARVSAAYTNYRRLGGTKDI' A
#
# COMPACT_ATOMS: atom_id res chain seq x y z
N MET A 1 4.27 -9.00 24.80
CA MET A 1 5.11 -8.36 23.76
C MET A 1 4.65 -8.58 22.31
N LYS A 2 4.14 -9.75 21.90
CA LYS A 2 3.68 -9.99 20.50
C LYS A 2 2.60 -9.01 19.99
N LYS A 3 1.65 -8.59 20.84
CA LYS A 3 0.56 -7.67 20.45
C LYS A 3 1.07 -6.28 20.04
N ALA A 4 1.94 -5.66 20.84
CA ALA A 4 2.52 -4.34 20.53
C ALA A 4 3.38 -4.36 19.26
N TYR A 5 4.12 -5.46 19.05
CA TYR A 5 4.89 -5.67 17.84
C TYR A 5 4.01 -5.79 16.59
N LEU A 6 2.93 -6.58 16.65
CA LEU A 6 1.95 -6.70 15.57
C LEU A 6 1.25 -5.37 15.27
N ALA A 7 0.88 -4.60 16.30
CA ALA A 7 0.29 -3.28 16.12
C ALA A 7 1.23 -2.31 15.38
N ARG A 8 2.53 -2.35 15.69
CA ARG A 8 3.54 -1.56 14.98
C ARG A 8 3.68 -1.98 13.52
N LEU A 9 3.66 -3.28 13.24
CA LEU A 9 3.71 -3.80 11.87
C LEU A 9 2.44 -3.41 11.08
N LEU A 10 1.27 -3.49 11.70
CA LEU A 10 0.01 -3.10 11.09
C LEU A 10 0.01 -1.61 10.71
N LYS A 11 0.48 -0.74 11.62
CA LYS A 11 0.61 0.70 11.37
C LYS A 11 1.60 1.02 10.25
N ALA A 12 2.70 0.26 10.16
CA ALA A 12 3.65 0.40 9.07
C ALA A 12 3.05 -0.04 7.72
N ALA A 13 2.33 -1.16 7.69
CA ALA A 13 1.66 -1.65 6.50
C ALA A 13 0.52 -0.72 6.04
N GLU A 14 -0.22 -0.12 6.97
CA GLU A 14 -1.23 0.89 6.67
C GLU A 14 -0.61 2.12 6.00
N LYS A 15 0.49 2.64 6.57
CA LYS A 15 1.21 3.79 6.02
C LYS A 15 1.71 3.50 4.60
N GLU A 16 2.24 2.31 4.36
CA GLU A 16 2.72 1.87 3.05
C GLU A 16 1.59 1.80 2.02
N LEU A 17 0.44 1.25 2.41
CA LEU A 17 -0.73 1.17 1.53
C LEU A 17 -1.27 2.56 1.20
N ARG A 18 -1.43 3.44 2.19
CA ARG A 18 -1.85 4.84 1.98
C ARG A 18 -0.87 5.59 1.09
N PHE A 19 0.43 5.40 1.30
CA PHE A 19 1.46 6.01 0.45
C PHE A 19 1.35 5.52 -0.99
N SER A 20 1.24 4.20 -1.19
CA SER A 20 1.10 3.57 -2.51
C SER A 20 -0.13 4.08 -3.25
N ILE A 21 -1.29 4.22 -2.58
CA ILE A 21 -2.50 4.80 -3.18
C ILE A 21 -2.25 6.28 -3.53
N SER A 22 -1.66 7.07 -2.63
CA SER A 22 -1.38 8.50 -2.87
C SER A 22 -0.31 8.77 -3.94
N GLU A 23 0.49 7.77 -4.33
CA GLU A 23 1.40 7.90 -5.48
C GLU A 23 0.62 8.05 -6.78
N GLU A 24 -0.62 7.54 -6.84
CA GLU A 24 -1.51 7.77 -7.97
C GLU A 24 -1.72 9.27 -8.16
N ASP A 25 -2.18 9.95 -7.12
CA ASP A 25 -2.44 11.41 -7.12
C ASP A 25 -1.18 12.25 -7.38
N ARG A 26 -0.03 11.86 -6.80
CA ARG A 26 1.21 12.65 -6.91
C ARG A 26 1.94 12.51 -8.23
N TYR A 27 1.79 11.37 -8.91
CA TYR A 27 2.55 11.05 -10.12
C TYR A 27 1.68 10.84 -11.36
N MET A 28 0.46 11.39 -11.36
CA MET A 28 -0.48 11.41 -12.50
C MET A 28 0.20 11.77 -13.85
N GLY A 29 1.33 12.49 -13.84
CA GLY A 29 2.07 12.86 -15.05
C GLY A 29 3.32 12.03 -15.39
N SER A 30 3.89 11.20 -14.51
CA SER A 30 5.19 10.54 -14.76
C SER A 30 5.25 9.02 -14.51
N VAL A 31 4.49 8.49 -13.55
CA VAL A 31 4.45 7.04 -13.27
C VAL A 31 3.42 6.31 -14.14
N PHE A 32 2.40 7.04 -14.63
CA PHE A 32 1.34 6.50 -15.48
C PHE A 32 1.50 6.81 -16.98
N VAL A 33 2.66 7.32 -17.39
CA VAL A 33 2.94 7.70 -18.80
C VAL A 33 2.78 6.52 -19.76
N ASN A 34 2.91 5.28 -19.26
CA ASN A 34 2.66 4.07 -20.04
C ASN A 34 2.02 2.95 -19.20
N SER A 35 1.44 1.97 -19.89
CA SER A 35 0.76 0.81 -19.29
C SER A 35 1.68 -0.06 -18.42
N SER A 36 3.01 -0.01 -18.63
CA SER A 36 3.94 -0.72 -17.75
C SER A 36 4.08 -0.04 -16.39
N GLY A 37 4.07 1.29 -16.34
CA GLY A 37 4.12 2.04 -15.08
C GLY A 37 2.86 1.84 -14.24
N GLN A 38 1.70 1.87 -14.91
CA GLN A 38 0.41 1.56 -14.29
C GLN A 38 0.39 0.14 -13.69
N ARG A 39 0.78 -0.89 -14.45
CA ARG A 39 0.83 -2.28 -13.92
C ARG A 39 1.78 -2.44 -12.73
N LYS A 40 2.93 -1.75 -12.74
CA LYS A 40 3.87 -1.77 -11.61
C LYS A 40 3.28 -1.09 -10.38
N HIS A 41 2.52 -0.02 -10.57
CA HIS A 41 1.81 0.65 -9.48
C HIS A 41 0.71 -0.26 -8.90
N GLU A 42 -0.16 -0.83 -9.74
CA GLU A 42 -1.21 -1.77 -9.33
C GLU A 42 -0.63 -2.98 -8.56
N ALA A 43 0.50 -3.53 -9.02
CA ALA A 43 1.19 -4.61 -8.33
C ALA A 43 1.70 -4.20 -6.93
N ARG A 44 2.23 -2.97 -6.79
CA ARG A 44 2.68 -2.43 -5.50
C ARG A 44 1.51 -2.21 -4.54
N VAL A 45 0.42 -1.60 -5.01
CA VAL A 45 -0.80 -1.40 -4.22
C VAL A 45 -1.38 -2.75 -3.78
N SER A 46 -1.46 -3.73 -4.67
CA SER A 46 -1.95 -5.08 -4.37
C SER A 46 -1.08 -5.81 -3.34
N ALA A 47 0.24 -5.68 -3.43
CA ALA A 47 1.17 -6.25 -2.46
C ALA A 47 1.04 -5.60 -1.07
N ALA A 48 0.95 -4.26 -1.03
CA ALA A 48 0.74 -3.50 0.21
C ALA A 48 -0.58 -3.87 0.87
N TYR A 49 -1.65 -3.99 0.08
CA TYR A 49 -2.97 -4.42 0.54
C TYR A 49 -2.95 -5.83 1.11
N THR A 50 -2.34 -6.77 0.40
CA THR A 50 -2.21 -8.17 0.85
C THR A 50 -1.47 -8.24 2.18
N ASN A 51 -0.38 -7.49 2.35
CA ASN A 51 0.38 -7.45 3.60
C ASN A 51 -0.44 -6.84 4.75
N TYR A 52 -1.14 -5.73 4.50
CA TYR A 52 -2.00 -5.08 5.49
C TYR A 52 -3.14 -6.01 5.95
N ARG A 53 -3.79 -6.73 5.02
CA ARG A 53 -4.81 -7.74 5.32
C ARG A 53 -4.26 -8.91 6.12
N ARG A 54 -3.06 -9.41 5.78
CA ARG A 54 -2.38 -10.50 6.52
C ARG A 54 -2.13 -10.14 7.98
N LEU A 55 -1.91 -8.86 8.27
CA LEU A 55 -1.67 -8.33 9.62
C LEU A 55 -2.97 -8.01 10.38
N GLY A 56 -4.14 -8.21 9.78
CA GLY A 56 -5.46 -8.00 10.41
C GLY A 56 -6.12 -6.66 10.12
N GLY A 57 -5.62 -5.90 9.15
CA GLY A 57 -6.20 -4.63 8.74
C GLY A 57 -7.55 -4.77 8.02
N THR A 58 -8.46 -3.79 8.15
CA THR A 58 -9.78 -3.78 7.48
C THR A 58 -9.79 -2.84 6.26
N LYS A 59 -10.65 -3.09 5.28
CA LYS A 59 -10.60 -2.43 3.95
C LYS A 59 -10.96 -0.92 3.98
N ASP A 60 -11.22 -0.35 5.15
CA ASP A 60 -11.72 1.03 5.34
C ASP A 60 -10.60 2.08 5.35
N ILE A 61 -9.68 2.02 4.38
CA ILE A 61 -8.52 2.93 4.27
C ILE A 61 -8.79 4.08 3.34
#